data_AF-A0A1Z4NBK7-F1
#
_entry.id   AF-A0A1Z4NBK7-F1
#
_cell.length_a   1.000
_cell.length_b   1.000
_cell.length_c   1.000
_cell.angle_alpha   90.00
_cell.angle_beta   90.00
_cell.angle_gamma   90.00
#
_symmetry.space_group_name_H-M   'P 1'
#
loop_
_entity.id
_entity.type
_entity.pdbx_description
1 polymer ?
#
loop_
_entity_poly.entity_id
_entity_poly.type
_entity_poly.pdbx_seq_one_letter_code
_entity_poly.pdbx_strand_id
1 'polypeptide(L)'
;MTQNQTITLKPLKISCTSSDCDNGLHCFKNSQKKKVADQIGQCHSCGADLVDWSRVQKRDLSDVNYTFAALKRELIRHYFWHVEISQKAINHARRKGKSGMRDAVEKRIRKSVGSAEPAYDGRQTPGADSDKANAIHYAQHATACCCRKCIEYWHNIPLGRELTEEEIGYFSDLVMLYINERLPFLTENGEEVPRLKPLRCEESSSTEDEGG
;
A
#
# COMPACT_ATOMS: atom_id res chain seq x y z
N MET A 1 27.22 -14.25 27.77
CA MET A 1 27.18 -13.41 26.56
C MET A 1 26.19 -14.04 25.60
N THR A 2 24.94 -13.63 25.66
CA THR A 2 23.86 -14.16 24.81
C THR A 2 23.93 -13.49 23.45
N GLN A 3 24.36 -14.24 22.43
CA GLN A 3 24.38 -13.79 21.04
C GLN A 3 22.94 -13.62 20.57
N ASN A 4 22.55 -12.38 20.29
CA ASN A 4 21.23 -12.04 19.77
C ASN A 4 21.23 -12.39 18.27
N GLN A 5 20.76 -13.59 17.92
CA GLN A 5 20.58 -13.98 16.52
C GLN A 5 19.48 -13.11 15.91
N THR A 6 19.87 -12.21 15.01
CA THR A 6 18.94 -11.49 14.14
C THR A 6 18.34 -12.48 13.14
N ILE A 7 17.20 -13.09 13.53
CA ILE A 7 16.41 -13.92 12.62
C ILE A 7 15.94 -13.02 11.49
N THR A 8 16.57 -13.17 10.33
CA THR A 8 16.15 -12.47 9.11
C THR A 8 14.95 -13.23 8.54
N LEU A 9 13.75 -12.87 8.99
CA LEU A 9 12.51 -13.46 8.49
C LEU A 9 12.32 -13.05 7.02
N LYS A 10 12.13 -14.03 6.14
CA LYS A 10 11.79 -13.75 4.73
C LYS A 10 10.41 -13.08 4.69
N PRO A 11 10.21 -12.02 3.88
CA PRO A 11 8.91 -11.39 3.75
C PRO A 11 7.84 -12.39 3.29
N LEU A 12 6.68 -12.34 3.94
CA LEU A 12 5.52 -13.16 3.56
C LEU A 12 5.10 -12.82 2.13
N LYS A 13 4.96 -13.84 1.28
CA LYS A 13 4.46 -13.68 -0.10
C LYS A 13 2.95 -13.47 -0.07
N ILE A 14 2.53 -12.23 0.15
CA ILE A 14 1.12 -11.84 0.28
C ILE A 14 0.57 -11.38 -1.07
N SER A 15 -0.68 -11.75 -1.37
CA SER A 15 -1.41 -11.38 -2.58
C SER A 15 -2.76 -10.73 -2.25
N CYS A 16 -3.38 -10.05 -3.22
CA CYS A 16 -4.72 -9.48 -3.06
C CYS A 16 -5.84 -10.52 -2.92
N THR A 17 -5.53 -11.82 -2.93
CA THR A 17 -6.48 -12.92 -2.69
C THR A 17 -6.17 -13.67 -1.40
N SER A 18 -5.07 -13.34 -0.73
CA SER A 18 -4.66 -13.96 0.53
C SER A 18 -5.62 -13.57 1.65
N SER A 19 -5.91 -14.52 2.54
CA SER A 19 -6.71 -14.33 3.75
C SER A 19 -6.14 -15.18 4.87
N ASP A 20 -6.35 -14.74 6.10
CA ASP A 20 -6.01 -15.38 7.35
C ASP A 20 -7.17 -15.12 8.33
N CYS A 21 -8.29 -15.78 8.03
CA CYS A 21 -9.57 -15.50 8.67
C CYS A 21 -9.55 -15.81 10.18
N ASP A 22 -8.72 -16.77 10.61
CA ASP A 22 -8.58 -17.15 12.01
C ASP A 22 -7.98 -16.01 12.85
N ASN A 23 -7.17 -15.14 12.22
CA ASN A 23 -6.62 -13.94 12.83
C ASN A 23 -7.42 -12.67 12.49
N GLY A 24 -8.65 -12.80 11.99
CA GLY A 24 -9.52 -11.67 11.64
C GLY A 24 -9.07 -10.89 10.40
N LEU A 25 -8.19 -11.48 9.58
CA LEU A 25 -7.69 -10.89 8.34
C LEU A 25 -8.35 -11.55 7.13
N HIS A 26 -9.30 -10.85 6.55
CA HIS A 26 -10.17 -11.35 5.50
C HIS A 26 -9.68 -10.94 4.12
N CYS A 27 -10.43 -11.35 3.09
CA CYS A 27 -10.27 -10.86 1.73
C CYS A 27 -11.65 -10.66 1.12
N PHE A 28 -11.95 -9.44 0.72
CA PHE A 28 -13.27 -9.03 0.22
C PHE A 28 -13.32 -8.93 -1.31
N LYS A 29 -12.21 -9.28 -1.97
CA LYS A 29 -12.15 -9.37 -3.43
C LYS A 29 -12.95 -10.60 -3.90
N ASN A 30 -14.11 -10.35 -4.50
CA ASN A 30 -14.96 -11.40 -5.05
C ASN A 30 -14.43 -11.96 -6.38
N SER A 31 -14.58 -13.28 -6.57
CA SER A 31 -14.35 -13.93 -7.86
C SER A 31 -15.54 -13.69 -8.78
N GLN A 32 -15.29 -13.49 -10.08
CA GLN A 32 -16.32 -13.22 -11.11
C GLN A 32 -17.45 -14.26 -11.15
N LYS A 33 -17.22 -15.48 -10.66
CA LYS A 33 -18.21 -16.57 -10.62
C LYS A 33 -19.22 -16.50 -9.46
N LYS A 34 -19.08 -15.56 -8.51
CA LYS A 34 -19.97 -15.41 -7.32
C LYS A 34 -20.79 -14.11 -7.34
N LYS A 35 -21.19 -13.60 -8.51
CA LYS A 35 -22.16 -12.49 -8.61
C LYS A 35 -23.60 -12.98 -8.36
N VAL A 36 -23.83 -13.62 -7.21
CA VAL A 36 -25.17 -13.66 -6.63
C VAL A 36 -25.29 -12.37 -5.82
N ALA A 37 -26.38 -11.63 -5.99
CA ALA A 37 -26.56 -10.28 -5.42
C ALA A 37 -26.30 -10.22 -3.90
N ASP A 38 -26.44 -11.35 -3.20
CA ASP A 38 -26.41 -11.45 -1.74
C ASP A 38 -25.00 -11.72 -1.13
N GLN A 39 -23.93 -11.76 -1.93
CA GLN A 39 -22.55 -12.01 -1.43
C GLN A 39 -21.54 -10.90 -1.77
N ILE A 40 -22.01 -9.74 -2.24
CA ILE A 40 -21.13 -8.61 -2.51
C ILE A 40 -20.61 -8.05 -1.19
N GLY A 41 -19.28 -8.10 -0.99
CA GLY A 41 -18.64 -7.52 0.19
C GLY A 41 -18.38 -8.50 1.36
N GLN A 42 -18.76 -9.77 1.21
CA GLN A 42 -18.39 -10.82 2.15
C GLN A 42 -16.95 -11.29 1.92
N CYS A 43 -16.32 -11.82 2.97
CA CYS A 43 -15.03 -12.47 2.81
C CYS A 43 -15.14 -13.68 1.88
N HIS A 44 -14.29 -13.76 0.84
CA HIS A 44 -14.39 -14.84 -0.14
C HIS A 44 -14.09 -16.24 0.45
N SER A 45 -13.28 -16.30 1.51
CA SER A 45 -12.83 -17.53 2.16
C SER A 45 -13.81 -18.05 3.22
N CYS A 46 -14.32 -17.19 4.10
CA CYS A 46 -15.17 -17.60 5.23
C CYS A 46 -16.60 -17.03 5.22
N GLY A 47 -16.92 -16.13 4.28
CA GLY A 47 -18.25 -15.50 4.19
C GLY A 47 -18.52 -14.38 5.20
N ALA A 48 -17.55 -14.00 6.04
CA ALA A 48 -17.73 -12.94 7.03
C ALA A 48 -18.10 -11.60 6.37
N ASP A 49 -19.15 -10.96 6.86
CA ASP A 49 -19.59 -9.63 6.46
C ASP A 49 -19.27 -8.63 7.58
N LEU A 50 -18.16 -7.91 7.44
CA LEU A 50 -17.57 -7.10 8.52
C LEU A 50 -17.42 -5.62 8.16
N VAL A 51 -17.82 -5.23 6.96
CA VAL A 51 -17.63 -3.90 6.40
C VAL A 51 -18.99 -3.32 6.06
N ASP A 52 -19.30 -2.15 6.59
CA ASP A 52 -20.43 -1.35 6.14
C ASP A 52 -20.07 -0.72 4.79
N TRP A 53 -20.36 -1.46 3.71
CA TRP A 53 -20.09 -1.03 2.35
C TRP A 53 -20.82 0.25 1.99
N SER A 54 -22.03 0.45 2.51
CA SER A 54 -22.82 1.66 2.27
C SER A 54 -22.14 2.91 2.85
N ARG A 55 -21.33 2.74 3.89
CA ARG A 55 -20.55 3.79 4.54
C ARG A 55 -19.24 4.06 3.81
N VAL A 56 -18.44 3.03 3.52
CA VAL A 56 -17.15 3.19 2.83
C VAL A 56 -17.33 3.72 1.40
N GLN A 57 -18.32 3.22 0.67
CA GLN A 57 -18.52 3.57 -0.75
C GLN A 57 -19.06 4.99 -0.97
N LYS A 58 -19.46 5.70 0.10
CA LYS A 58 -19.72 7.15 0.04
C LYS A 58 -18.47 7.96 -0.25
N ARG A 59 -17.28 7.41 0.02
CA ARG A 59 -15.99 8.08 -0.17
C ARG A 59 -15.93 9.42 0.58
N ASP A 60 -16.44 9.41 1.81
CA ASP A 60 -16.48 10.57 2.70
C ASP A 60 -15.20 10.63 3.55
N LEU A 61 -14.37 11.66 3.32
CA LEU A 61 -13.12 11.85 4.04
C LEU A 61 -13.33 12.25 5.51
N SER A 62 -14.50 12.78 5.89
CA SER A 62 -14.81 13.08 7.30
C SER A 62 -14.92 11.81 8.15
N ASP A 63 -15.16 10.67 7.50
CA ASP A 63 -15.31 9.35 8.11
C ASP A 63 -14.15 8.39 7.74
N VAL A 64 -12.98 8.97 7.45
CA VAL A 64 -11.80 8.21 7.04
C VAL A 64 -11.35 7.19 8.09
N ASN A 65 -11.56 7.46 9.38
CA ASN A 65 -11.18 6.56 10.46
C ASN A 65 -11.91 5.21 10.35
N TYR A 66 -13.21 5.24 10.02
CA TYR A 66 -13.96 4.02 9.77
C TYR A 66 -13.44 3.31 8.53
N THR A 67 -13.23 4.05 7.44
CA THR A 67 -12.70 3.51 6.17
C THR A 67 -11.35 2.81 6.38
N PHE A 68 -10.43 3.42 7.13
CA PHE A 68 -9.13 2.81 7.46
C PHE A 68 -9.26 1.58 8.35
N ALA A 69 -10.14 1.62 9.36
CA ALA A 69 -10.41 0.44 10.19
C ALA A 69 -10.99 -0.72 9.37
N ALA A 70 -11.91 -0.45 8.44
CA ALA A 70 -12.47 -1.44 7.53
C ALA A 70 -11.39 -2.01 6.58
N LEU A 71 -10.60 -1.14 5.93
CA LEU A 71 -9.49 -1.56 5.07
C LEU A 71 -8.52 -2.47 5.81
N LYS A 72 -8.14 -2.14 7.06
CA LYS A 72 -7.23 -2.94 7.90
C LYS A 72 -7.76 -4.35 8.24
N ARG A 73 -9.02 -4.67 7.95
CA ARG A 73 -9.57 -6.04 8.05
C ARG A 73 -9.19 -6.92 6.86
N GLU A 74 -8.77 -6.34 5.73
CA GLU A 74 -8.32 -7.11 4.57
C GLU A 74 -6.81 -7.38 4.68
N LEU A 75 -6.40 -8.66 4.59
CA LEU A 75 -5.02 -9.09 4.88
C LEU A 75 -3.96 -8.29 4.12
N ILE A 76 -4.12 -8.14 2.79
CA ILE A 76 -3.16 -7.38 1.98
C ILE A 76 -3.07 -5.92 2.45
N ARG A 77 -4.18 -5.29 2.83
CA ARG A 77 -4.21 -3.89 3.29
C ARG A 77 -3.59 -3.78 4.67
N HIS A 78 -3.95 -4.70 5.56
CA HIS A 78 -3.36 -4.83 6.88
C HIS A 78 -1.84 -4.92 6.78
N TYR A 79 -1.32 -5.77 5.91
CA TYR A 79 0.11 -5.88 5.67
C TYR A 79 0.73 -4.53 5.30
N PHE A 80 0.16 -3.80 4.33
CA PHE A 80 0.69 -2.48 3.95
C PHE A 80 0.49 -1.39 5.02
N TRP A 81 -0.45 -1.57 5.95
CA TRP A 81 -0.60 -0.72 7.12
C TRP A 81 0.43 -0.96 8.22
N HIS A 82 1.10 -2.11 8.24
CA HIS A 82 2.00 -2.49 9.34
C HIS A 82 3.44 -2.81 8.91
N VAL A 83 3.67 -3.16 7.64
CA VAL A 83 5.02 -3.38 7.11
C VAL A 83 5.85 -2.11 7.23
N GLU A 84 7.12 -2.27 7.60
CA GLU A 84 8.06 -1.15 7.68
C GLU A 84 8.22 -0.49 6.30
N ILE A 85 8.16 0.85 6.29
CA ILE A 85 8.42 1.62 5.08
C ILE A 85 9.94 1.71 4.91
N SER A 86 10.45 1.27 3.76
CA SER A 86 11.89 1.26 3.52
C SER A 86 12.53 2.64 3.72
N GLN A 87 13.78 2.68 4.21
CA GLN A 87 14.48 3.95 4.43
C GLN A 87 14.61 4.79 3.13
N LYS A 88 14.70 4.14 1.97
CA LYS A 88 14.70 4.81 0.66
C LYS A 88 13.37 5.54 0.41
N ALA A 89 12.24 4.90 0.71
CA ALA A 89 10.91 5.47 0.58
C ALA A 89 10.70 6.63 1.57
N ILE A 90 11.17 6.47 2.82
CA ILE A 90 11.16 7.54 3.84
C ILE A 90 11.99 8.73 3.37
N ASN A 91 13.23 8.53 2.94
CA ASN A 91 14.11 9.61 2.49
C ASN A 91 13.55 10.33 1.25
N HIS A 92 12.88 9.60 0.35
CA HIS A 92 12.17 10.21 -0.78
C HIS A 92 11.04 11.13 -0.30
N ALA A 93 10.23 10.68 0.66
CA ALA A 93 9.15 11.50 1.22
C ALA A 93 9.68 12.72 1.98
N ARG A 94 10.71 12.55 2.83
CA ARG A 94 11.37 13.65 3.56
C ARG A 94 11.92 14.74 2.64
N ARG A 95 12.60 14.36 1.55
CA ARG A 95 13.09 15.33 0.55
C ARG A 95 11.98 16.12 -0.15
N LYS A 96 10.79 15.52 -0.31
CA LYS A 96 9.65 16.18 -0.96
C LYS A 96 8.83 17.06 -0.02
N GLY A 97 8.75 16.68 1.25
CA GLY A 97 7.78 17.26 2.19
C GLY A 97 6.34 16.93 1.84
N LYS A 98 5.40 17.39 2.67
CA LYS A 98 3.97 17.14 2.46
C LYS A 98 3.45 17.79 1.18
N SER A 99 3.87 19.01 0.86
CA SER A 99 3.43 19.73 -0.34
C SER A 99 3.87 18.99 -1.62
N GLY A 100 5.16 18.68 -1.73
CA GLY A 100 5.70 17.95 -2.88
C GLY A 100 5.23 16.49 -2.97
N MET A 101 4.81 15.89 -1.85
CA MET A 101 4.16 14.58 -1.84
C MET A 101 2.72 14.66 -2.37
N ARG A 102 1.94 15.69 -2.00
CA ARG A 102 0.57 15.89 -2.50
C ARG A 102 0.55 15.96 -4.03
N ASP A 103 1.41 16.78 -4.63
CA ASP A 103 1.55 16.88 -6.09
C ASP A 103 1.96 15.55 -6.74
N ALA A 104 2.86 14.81 -6.09
CA ALA A 104 3.34 13.54 -6.59
C ALA A 104 2.26 12.45 -6.52
N VAL A 105 1.43 12.49 -5.48
CA VAL A 105 0.30 11.58 -5.30
C VAL A 105 -0.74 11.80 -6.40
N GLU A 106 -1.16 13.04 -6.64
CA GLU A 106 -2.17 13.33 -7.67
C GLU A 106 -1.70 12.89 -9.06
N LYS A 107 -0.47 13.27 -9.44
CA LYS A 107 0.17 12.83 -10.70
C LYS A 107 0.23 11.32 -10.80
N ARG A 108 0.48 10.64 -9.68
CA ARG A 108 0.53 9.18 -9.62
C ARG A 108 -0.85 8.56 -9.81
N ILE A 109 -1.90 9.03 -9.13
CA ILE A 109 -3.26 8.50 -9.26
C ILE A 109 -3.71 8.64 -10.72
N ARG A 110 -3.60 9.83 -11.31
CA ARG A 110 -3.92 10.09 -12.74
C ARG A 110 -3.21 9.10 -13.66
N LYS A 111 -1.89 8.96 -13.51
CA LYS A 111 -1.08 8.11 -14.39
C LYS A 111 -1.33 6.62 -14.22
N SER A 112 -1.57 6.16 -12.99
CA SER A 112 -1.57 4.72 -12.67
C SER A 112 -2.95 4.07 -12.70
N VAL A 113 -4.01 4.83 -12.40
CA VAL A 113 -5.39 4.31 -12.28
C VAL A 113 -6.45 5.27 -12.83
N GLY A 114 -6.05 6.44 -13.35
CA GLY A 114 -6.97 7.47 -13.84
C GLY A 114 -7.68 7.10 -15.14
N SER A 115 -6.98 6.47 -16.09
CA SER A 115 -7.56 6.02 -17.36
C SER A 115 -8.56 4.87 -17.16
N ALA A 116 -9.53 4.76 -18.07
CA ALA A 116 -10.50 3.67 -18.14
C ALA A 116 -9.83 2.28 -18.21
N GLU A 117 -8.72 2.20 -18.95
CA GLU A 117 -7.96 0.96 -19.18
C GLU A 117 -6.46 1.19 -18.99
N PRO A 118 -5.94 1.24 -17.75
CA PRO A 118 -4.52 1.43 -17.52
C PRO A 118 -3.70 0.27 -18.07
N ALA A 119 -2.65 0.57 -18.86
CA ALA A 119 -1.85 -0.43 -19.59
C ALA A 119 -1.26 -1.56 -18.72
N TYR A 120 -0.99 -1.29 -17.44
CA TYR A 120 -0.40 -2.24 -16.50
C TYR A 120 -1.31 -2.51 -15.30
N ASP A 121 -2.64 -2.43 -15.47
CA ASP A 121 -3.57 -2.59 -14.35
C ASP A 121 -3.37 -3.93 -13.60
N GLY A 122 -3.30 -3.85 -12.28
CA GLY A 122 -2.93 -4.94 -11.37
C GLY A 122 -1.42 -5.11 -11.13
N ARG A 123 -0.55 -4.44 -11.89
CA ARG A 123 0.92 -4.54 -11.77
C ARG A 123 1.64 -3.17 -11.72
N GLN A 124 0.89 -2.07 -11.81
CA GLN A 124 1.41 -0.71 -11.87
C GLN A 124 1.98 -0.20 -10.53
N THR A 125 1.64 -0.84 -9.41
CA THR A 125 2.02 -0.40 -8.07
C THR A 125 3.03 -1.37 -7.44
N PRO A 126 4.32 -0.99 -7.36
CA PRO A 126 5.35 -1.82 -6.73
C PRO A 126 4.99 -2.25 -5.30
N GLY A 127 5.33 -3.48 -4.94
CA GLY A 127 5.19 -4.01 -3.58
C GLY A 127 6.27 -3.47 -2.63
N ALA A 128 6.14 -3.77 -1.33
CA ALA A 128 7.06 -3.29 -0.29
C ALA A 128 8.51 -3.78 -0.49
N ASP A 129 8.68 -4.96 -1.08
CA ASP A 129 9.94 -5.61 -1.41
C ASP A 129 10.65 -5.03 -2.65
N SER A 130 9.96 -4.18 -3.43
CA SER A 130 10.55 -3.56 -4.62
C SER A 130 11.50 -2.42 -4.25
N ASP A 131 12.67 -2.40 -4.89
CA ASP A 131 13.61 -1.29 -4.85
C ASP A 131 13.02 0.04 -5.37
N LYS A 132 11.96 -0.03 -6.18
CA LYS A 132 11.22 1.11 -6.72
C LYS A 132 10.08 1.58 -5.81
N ALA A 133 9.85 0.89 -4.68
CA ALA A 133 8.81 1.27 -3.74
C ALA A 133 9.09 2.65 -3.12
N ASN A 134 8.06 3.50 -3.06
CA ASN A 134 8.07 4.76 -2.32
C ASN A 134 6.79 4.84 -1.46
N ALA A 135 6.71 5.80 -0.54
CA ALA A 135 5.59 5.91 0.40
C ALA A 135 4.20 5.95 -0.27
N ILE A 136 4.10 6.49 -1.50
CA ILE A 136 2.85 6.53 -2.27
C ILE A 136 2.40 5.10 -2.63
N HIS A 137 3.32 4.19 -2.98
CA HIS A 137 2.96 2.81 -3.32
C HIS A 137 2.43 2.03 -2.10
N TYR A 138 3.05 2.23 -0.93
CA TYR A 138 2.58 1.65 0.32
C TYR A 138 1.17 2.14 0.63
N ALA A 139 0.95 3.45 0.50
CA ALA A 139 -0.37 4.06 0.68
C ALA A 139 -1.40 3.51 -0.32
N GLN A 140 -1.09 3.46 -1.61
CA GLN A 140 -2.00 2.96 -2.64
C GLN A 140 -2.45 1.51 -2.36
N HIS A 141 -1.53 0.65 -1.91
CA HIS A 141 -1.89 -0.70 -1.51
C HIS A 141 -2.72 -0.70 -0.23
N ALA A 142 -2.36 0.08 0.79
CA ALA A 142 -3.10 0.15 2.05
C ALA A 142 -4.53 0.69 1.90
N THR A 143 -4.76 1.62 0.96
CA THR A 143 -6.04 2.31 0.75
C THR A 143 -6.85 1.76 -0.43
N ALA A 144 -6.43 0.63 -0.99
CA ALA A 144 -7.10 -0.04 -2.11
C ALA A 144 -7.23 0.81 -3.39
N CYS A 145 -6.34 1.78 -3.62
CA CYS A 145 -6.24 2.55 -4.87
C CYS A 145 -5.02 2.17 -5.73
N CYS A 146 -4.49 0.95 -5.53
CA CYS A 146 -3.33 0.42 -6.26
C CYS A 146 -3.63 -0.07 -7.67
N CYS A 147 -4.89 -0.44 -7.97
CA CYS A 147 -5.37 -0.84 -9.29
C CYS A 147 -6.89 -0.66 -9.43
N ARG A 148 -7.41 -0.70 -10.67
CA ARG A 148 -8.84 -0.48 -10.95
C ARG A 148 -9.74 -1.51 -10.28
N LYS A 149 -9.31 -2.78 -10.22
CA LYS A 149 -10.08 -3.82 -9.51
C LYS A 149 -10.21 -3.52 -8.02
N CYS A 150 -9.17 -2.99 -7.37
CA CYS A 150 -9.26 -2.63 -5.95
C CYS A 150 -10.19 -1.42 -5.74
N ILE A 151 -10.11 -0.45 -6.64
CA ILE A 151 -11.00 0.71 -6.68
C ILE A 151 -12.46 0.29 -6.87
N GLU A 152 -12.73 -0.69 -7.73
CA GLU A 152 -14.08 -1.19 -7.99
C GLU A 152 -14.74 -1.73 -6.72
N TYR A 153 -14.15 -2.72 -6.05
CA TYR A 153 -14.86 -3.37 -4.93
C TYR A 153 -14.82 -2.57 -3.62
N TRP A 154 -13.75 -1.80 -3.36
CA TRP A 154 -13.69 -0.98 -2.14
C TRP A 154 -14.42 0.36 -2.27
N HIS A 155 -14.23 1.03 -3.40
CA HIS A 155 -14.67 2.42 -3.57
C HIS A 155 -15.86 2.55 -4.50
N ASN A 156 -16.41 1.44 -5.01
CA ASN A 156 -17.59 1.39 -5.88
C ASN A 156 -17.49 2.31 -7.11
N ILE A 157 -16.32 2.27 -7.76
CA ILE A 157 -16.07 2.98 -9.02
C ILE A 157 -15.87 1.94 -10.12
N PRO A 158 -16.76 1.86 -11.12
CA PRO A 158 -16.74 0.77 -12.09
C PRO A 158 -15.50 0.79 -12.98
N LEU A 159 -15.16 -0.38 -13.51
CA LEU A 159 -14.15 -0.53 -14.57
C LEU A 159 -14.63 0.08 -15.89
N GLY A 160 -13.72 0.36 -16.82
CA GLY A 160 -14.06 0.79 -18.18
C GLY A 160 -14.47 2.25 -18.31
N ARG A 161 -14.34 3.06 -17.25
CA ARG A 161 -14.42 4.52 -17.33
C ARG A 161 -13.26 5.19 -16.60
N GLU A 162 -12.92 6.38 -17.06
CA GLU A 162 -11.92 7.22 -16.40
C GLU A 162 -12.39 7.63 -15.00
N LEU A 163 -11.43 7.92 -14.12
CA LEU A 163 -11.71 8.61 -12.85
C LEU A 163 -12.11 10.05 -13.14
N THR A 164 -13.09 10.54 -12.38
CA THR A 164 -13.40 11.97 -12.38
C THR A 164 -12.35 12.75 -11.58
N GLU A 165 -12.31 14.06 -11.76
CA GLU A 165 -11.45 14.96 -10.98
C GLU A 165 -11.71 14.84 -9.46
N GLU A 166 -12.98 14.70 -9.07
CA GLU A 166 -13.38 14.50 -7.68
C GLU A 166 -12.86 13.17 -7.12
N GLU A 167 -12.92 12.09 -7.90
CA GLU A 167 -12.39 10.77 -7.51
C GLU A 167 -10.87 10.79 -7.39
N ILE A 168 -10.18 11.50 -8.30
CA ILE A 168 -8.73 11.70 -8.22
C ILE A 168 -8.35 12.50 -6.98
N GLY A 169 -9.10 13.56 -6.68
CA GLY A 169 -8.94 14.36 -5.46
C GLY A 169 -9.12 13.52 -4.20
N TYR A 170 -10.23 12.77 -4.11
CA TYR A 170 -10.50 11.85 -3.01
C TYR A 170 -9.37 10.86 -2.78
N PHE A 171 -8.89 10.17 -3.82
CA PHE A 171 -7.80 9.21 -3.66
C PHE A 171 -6.48 9.88 -3.28
N SER A 172 -6.25 11.10 -3.77
CA SER A 172 -5.05 11.85 -3.44
C SER A 172 -5.03 12.22 -1.95
N ASP A 173 -6.15 12.69 -1.42
CA ASP A 173 -6.30 13.00 0.00
C ASP A 173 -6.25 11.75 0.87
N LEU A 174 -6.91 10.66 0.47
CA LEU A 174 -6.89 9.39 1.20
C LEU A 174 -5.45 8.83 1.31
N VAL A 175 -4.66 8.93 0.24
CA VAL A 175 -3.25 8.56 0.24
C VAL A 175 -2.42 9.48 1.13
N MET A 176 -2.67 10.80 1.10
CA MET A 176 -1.98 11.74 1.97
C MET A 176 -2.32 11.54 3.45
N LEU A 177 -3.55 11.15 3.78
CA LEU A 177 -3.96 10.81 5.16
C LEU A 177 -3.18 9.60 5.68
N TYR A 178 -3.04 8.55 4.87
CA TYR A 178 -2.15 7.42 5.20
C TYR A 178 -0.70 7.89 5.41
N ILE A 179 -0.17 8.71 4.51
CA ILE A 179 1.23 9.19 4.59
C ILE A 179 1.43 10.00 5.88
N ASN A 180 0.47 10.85 6.24
CA ASN A 180 0.55 11.64 7.47
C ASN A 180 0.48 10.76 8.74
N GLU A 181 -0.33 9.70 8.74
CA GLU A 181 -0.40 8.75 9.86
C GLU A 181 0.89 7.92 9.97
N ARG A 182 1.45 7.46 8.85
CA ARG A 182 2.62 6.57 8.83
C ARG A 182 3.97 7.31 8.90
N LEU A 183 4.02 8.57 8.46
CA LEU A 183 5.20 9.42 8.43
C LEU A 183 4.88 10.79 9.05
N PRO A 184 4.51 10.85 10.34
CA PRO A 184 4.04 12.09 10.99
C PRO A 184 5.12 13.17 11.12
N PHE A 185 6.39 12.79 10.92
CA PHE A 185 7.56 13.67 11.02
C PHE A 185 7.90 14.43 9.73
N LEU A 186 7.15 14.24 8.63
CA LEU A 186 7.41 14.98 7.39
C LEU A 186 7.19 16.49 7.59
N THR A 187 8.13 17.29 7.12
CA THR A 187 7.99 18.76 7.05
C THR A 187 7.10 19.16 5.88
N GLU A 188 6.55 20.38 5.88
CA GLU A 188 5.68 20.85 4.80
C GLU A 188 6.42 20.95 3.45
N ASN A 189 7.59 21.59 3.43
CA ASN A 189 8.33 21.91 2.19
C ASN A 189 9.51 20.97 1.91
N GLY A 190 9.65 19.91 2.71
CA GLY A 190 10.74 18.96 2.62
C GLY A 190 11.97 19.43 3.37
N GLU A 191 12.98 18.57 3.39
CA GLU A 191 14.25 18.83 4.05
C GLU A 191 15.41 18.17 3.28
N GLU A 192 16.61 18.66 3.50
CA GLU A 192 17.80 18.03 2.95
C GLU A 192 18.05 16.69 3.66
N VAL A 193 18.03 15.61 2.89
CA VAL A 193 18.31 14.27 3.40
C VAL A 193 19.48 13.66 2.64
N PRO A 194 20.60 13.36 3.32
CA PRO A 194 21.76 12.73 2.70
C PRO A 194 21.39 11.44 1.95
N ARG A 195 22.12 11.18 0.85
CA ARG A 195 21.96 9.93 0.12
C ARG A 195 22.40 8.76 1.01
N LEU A 196 21.68 7.65 0.91
CA LEU A 196 22.11 6.41 1.54
C LEU A 196 23.43 6.00 0.89
N LYS A 197 24.47 5.81 1.71
CA LYS A 197 25.71 5.19 1.23
C LYS A 197 25.39 3.73 0.90
N PRO A 198 25.83 3.20 -0.25
CA PRO A 198 25.73 1.77 -0.49
C PRO A 198 26.48 1.03 0.64
N LEU A 199 25.85 -0.01 1.19
CA LEU A 199 26.52 -0.90 2.12
C LEU A 199 27.75 -1.47 1.39
N ARG A 200 28.95 -1.16 1.89
CA ARG A 200 30.17 -1.86 1.45
C ARG A 200 30.09 -3.25 2.05
N CYS A 201 30.11 -4.29 1.21
CA CYS A 201 30.44 -5.62 1.69
C CYS A 201 31.89 -5.55 2.16
N GLU A 202 32.14 -5.72 3.45
CA GLU A 202 33.49 -5.97 3.94
C GLU A 202 33.85 -7.39 3.49
N GLU A 203 34.69 -7.49 2.45
CA GLU A 203 35.33 -8.75 2.10
C GLU A 203 36.21 -9.15 3.28
N SER A 204 35.83 -10.24 3.95
CA SER A 204 36.68 -10.92 4.92
C SER A 204 37.91 -11.43 4.17
N SER A 205 38.99 -10.66 4.24
CA SER A 205 40.34 -11.06 3.85
C SER A 205 40.76 -12.24 4.73
N SER A 206 40.47 -13.46 4.29
CA SER A 206 41.15 -14.66 4.77
C SER A 206 42.58 -14.62 4.23
N THR A 207 43.51 -14.28 5.10
CA THR A 207 44.94 -14.53 4.89
C THR A 207 45.14 -16.04 4.76
N GLU A 208 45.47 -16.50 3.55
CA GLU A 208 46.05 -17.82 3.36
C GLU A 208 47.47 -17.80 3.95
N ASP A 209 47.63 -18.56 5.04
CA ASP A 209 48.91 -19.14 5.44
C ASP A 209 49.36 -20.08 4.32
N GLU A 210 50.47 -19.77 3.64
CA GLU A 210 51.35 -20.80 3.06
C GLU A 210 52.82 -20.35 3.09
N GLY A 211 53.62 -21.12 3.84
CA GLY A 211 54.85 -21.72 3.30
C GLY A 211 56.14 -20.91 3.40
N GLY A 212 56.92 -21.20 4.46
CA GLY A 212 58.35 -20.90 4.58
C GLY A 212 58.99 -21.63 5.74
#